data_AF-A0A354B838-F1
#
_entry.id   AF-A0A354B838-F1
#
_cell.length_a   1.000
_cell.length_b   1.000
_cell.length_c   1.000
_cell.angle_alpha   90.00
_cell.angle_beta   90.00
_cell.angle_gamma   90.00
#
_symmetry.space_group_name_H-M   'P 1'
#
loop_
_entity.id
_entity.type
_entity.pdbx_description
1 polymer ?
#
loop_
_entity_poly.entity_id
_entity_poly.type
_entity_poly.pdbx_seq_one_letter_code
_entity_poly.pdbx_strand_id
1 'polypeptide(L)' 'MLTNRTRVLLTSLTAVVALLAVACAADDSSPAGRSAPATVAAEWPHDFVENTIGGGLIDANDLEGNDVILWFWAPW' A
#
# COMPACT_ATOMS: atom_id res chain seq x y z
N MET A 1 39.12 -15.91 7.04
CA MET A 1 38.39 -16.06 5.77
C MET A 1 36.90 -16.12 6.08
N LEU A 2 36.10 -15.13 5.66
CA LEU A 2 34.65 -15.20 5.82
C LEU A 2 34.11 -16.33 4.93
N THR A 3 33.41 -17.29 5.52
CA THR A 3 32.77 -18.40 4.81
C THR A 3 31.77 -17.86 3.78
N ASN A 4 31.62 -18.52 2.63
CA ASN A 4 30.75 -18.06 1.54
C ASN A 4 29.30 -17.76 2.02
N ARG A 5 28.86 -18.53 3.02
CA ARG A 5 27.56 -18.40 3.68
C ARG A 5 27.38 -17.09 4.46
N THR A 6 28.44 -16.60 5.11
CA THR A 6 28.43 -15.32 5.84
C THR A 6 28.41 -14.14 4.88
N ARG A 7 29.09 -14.24 3.72
CA ARG A 7 29.02 -13.23 2.66
C ARG A 7 27.62 -13.11 2.06
N VAL A 8 26.99 -14.25 1.75
CA VAL A 8 25.62 -14.29 1.21
C VAL A 8 24.61 -13.65 2.18
N LEU A 9 24.68 -13.98 3.46
CA LEU A 9 23.82 -13.39 4.49
C LEU A 9 23.99 -11.87 4.58
N LEU A 10 25.24 -11.38 4.63
CA LEU A 10 25.54 -9.95 4.65
C LEU A 10 24.99 -9.22 3.43
N THR A 11 25.19 -9.78 2.22
CA THR A 11 24.66 -9.18 0.99
C THR A 11 23.13 -9.14 0.98
N SER A 12 22.46 -10.21 1.45
CA SER A 12 21.00 -10.26 1.52
C SER A 12 20.43 -9.24 2.51
N LEU A 13 21.05 -9.10 3.68
CA LEU A 13 20.63 -8.13 4.68
C LEU A 13 20.79 -6.69 4.18
N THR A 14 21.89 -6.41 3.48
CA THR A 14 22.16 -5.08 2.93
C THR A 14 21.14 -4.71 1.84
N ALA A 15 20.76 -5.68 1.00
CA ALA A 15 19.71 -5.48 -0.01
C ALA A 15 18.34 -5.18 0.62
N VAL A 16 17.95 -5.92 1.68
CA VAL A 16 16.69 -5.69 2.40
C VAL A 16 16.69 -4.30 3.05
N VAL A 17 17.79 -3.90 3.70
CA VAL A 17 17.90 -2.58 4.32
C VAL A 17 17.84 -1.46 3.28
N ALA A 18 18.47 -1.63 2.12
CA ALA A 18 18.41 -0.66 1.04
C ALA A 18 16.98 -0.51 0.46
N LEU A 19 16.26 -1.61 0.30
CA LEU A 19 14.86 -1.60 -0.14
C LEU A 19 13.94 -0.87 0.88
N LEU A 20 14.12 -1.14 2.17
CA LEU A 20 13.37 -0.47 3.24
C LEU A 20 13.68 1.03 3.30
N ALA A 21 14.95 1.42 3.11
CA ALA A 21 15.34 2.83 3.10
C ALA A 21 14.71 3.58 1.91
N VAL A 22 14.63 2.98 0.72
CA VAL A 22 13.97 3.59 -0.44
C VAL A 22 12.46 3.73 -0.23
N ALA A 23 11.79 2.76 0.40
CA ALA A 23 10.37 2.86 0.72
C ALA A 23 10.07 3.98 1.72
N CYS A 24 10.97 4.22 2.67
CA CYS A 24 10.80 5.26 3.68
C CYS A 24 11.25 6.65 3.23
N ALA A 25 12.09 6.74 2.18
CA ALA A 25 12.58 8.00 1.62
C ALA A 25 11.65 8.60 0.56
N ALA A 26 10.41 8.11 0.45
CA ALA A 26 9.40 8.75 -0.36
C ALA A 26 9.20 10.18 0.17
N ASP A 27 9.58 11.15 -0.66
CA ASP A 27 9.47 12.58 -0.39
C ASP A 27 8.00 12.90 -0.04
N ASP A 28 7.78 13.55 1.10
CA ASP A 28 6.48 14.12 1.53
C ASP A 28 6.14 15.30 0.60
N SER A 29 5.93 15.00 -0.67
CA SER A 29 5.33 15.93 -1.63
C SER A 29 3.87 16.09 -1.23
N SER A 30 3.62 16.96 -0.26
CA SER A 30 2.27 17.30 0.18
C SER A 30 1.48 17.68 -1.07
N PRO A 31 0.37 16.98 -1.39
CA PRO A 31 -0.38 17.27 -2.59
C PRO A 31 -0.81 18.74 -2.53
N ALA A 32 -0.35 19.53 -3.51
CA ALA A 32 -0.73 20.93 -3.64
C ALA A 32 -2.24 21.04 -3.41
N GLY A 33 -2.65 21.86 -2.45
CA GLY A 33 -4.03 21.95 -1.97
C GLY A 33 -5.02 22.18 -3.10
N ARG A 34 -5.48 21.08 -3.72
CA ARG A 34 -6.56 21.07 -4.68
C ARG A 34 -7.82 21.01 -3.85
N SER A 35 -8.68 22.01 -4.02
CA SER A 35 -10.04 21.93 -3.53
C SER A 35 -10.64 20.58 -3.96
N ALA A 36 -11.22 19.86 -3.00
CA ALA A 36 -11.91 18.62 -3.29
C ALA A 36 -12.95 18.89 -4.40
N PRO A 37 -13.05 18.03 -5.42
CA PRO A 37 -14.15 18.10 -6.38
C PRO A 37 -15.49 18.06 -5.63
N ALA A 38 -16.54 18.60 -6.25
CA ALA A 38 -17.89 18.52 -5.70
C ALA A 38 -18.21 17.07 -5.29
N THR A 39 -18.73 16.89 -4.07
CA THR A 39 -19.08 15.58 -3.53
C THR A 39 -20.02 14.88 -4.50
N VAL A 40 -19.56 13.76 -5.05
CA VAL A 40 -20.41 12.89 -5.85
C VAL A 40 -21.28 12.09 -4.88
N ALA A 41 -22.59 12.06 -5.12
CA ALA A 41 -23.45 11.14 -4.40
C ALA A 41 -23.07 9.72 -4.82
N ALA A 42 -22.29 9.05 -3.98
CA ALA A 42 -21.93 7.65 -4.12
C ALA A 42 -22.77 6.83 -3.15
N GLU A 43 -23.36 5.74 -3.63
CA GLU A 43 -24.01 4.76 -2.78
C GLU A 43 -22.98 3.75 -2.27
N TRP A 44 -23.14 3.33 -1.01
CA TRP A 44 -22.24 2.36 -0.41
C TRP A 44 -22.43 0.98 -1.07
N PRO A 45 -21.36 0.29 -1.49
CA PRO A 45 -21.49 -0.97 -2.21
C PRO A 45 -21.68 -2.14 -1.24
N HIS A 46 -22.89 -2.29 -0.70
CA HIS A 46 -23.23 -3.30 0.31
C HIS A 46 -22.97 -4.77 -0.09
N ASP A 47 -22.81 -5.06 -1.38
CA ASP A 47 -22.54 -6.42 -1.87
C ASP A 47 -21.08 -6.65 -2.30
N PHE A 48 -20.18 -5.70 -2.02
CA PHE A 48 -18.77 -5.84 -2.38
C PHE A 48 -18.03 -6.71 -1.38
N VAL A 49 -17.71 -7.93 -1.81
CA VAL A 49 -16.93 -8.90 -1.03
C VAL A 49 -15.86 -9.51 -1.93
N GLU A 50 -14.60 -9.28 -1.61
CA GLU A 50 -13.47 -9.66 -2.47
C GLU A 50 -12.31 -10.29 -1.70
N ASN A 51 -11.45 -11.04 -2.40
CA ASN A 51 -10.21 -11.55 -1.82
C ASN A 51 -9.10 -10.49 -1.88
N THR A 52 -8.35 -10.33 -0.80
CA THR A 52 -7.22 -9.40 -0.79
C THR A 52 -5.97 -10.02 -1.40
N ILE A 53 -5.06 -9.18 -1.91
CA ILE A 53 -3.77 -9.63 -2.47
C ILE A 53 -2.91 -10.36 -1.43
N GLY A 54 -3.00 -9.97 -0.15
CA GLY A 54 -2.29 -10.61 0.96
C GLY A 54 -2.93 -11.89 1.48
N GLY A 55 -4.06 -12.29 0.90
CA GLY A 55 -4.93 -13.34 1.43
C GLY A 55 -5.96 -12.80 2.43
N GLY A 56 -7.06 -13.53 2.59
CA GLY A 56 -8.21 -13.07 3.38
C GLY A 56 -9.26 -12.35 2.54
N LEU A 57 -10.33 -11.93 3.21
CA LEU A 57 -11.53 -11.34 2.60
C LEU A 57 -11.64 -9.86 3.00
N ILE A 58 -12.08 -9.02 2.09
CA ILE A 58 -12.60 -7.68 2.38
C ILE A 58 -14.11 -7.68 2.12
N ASP A 59 -14.89 -7.23 3.09
CA ASP A 59 -16.33 -6.98 2.98
C ASP A 59 -16.55 -5.47 3.17
N ALA A 60 -17.22 -4.83 2.21
CA ALA A 60 -17.49 -3.40 2.30
C ALA A 60 -18.43 -3.06 3.46
N ASN A 61 -19.32 -3.94 3.91
CA ASN A 61 -20.20 -3.63 5.04
C ASN A 61 -19.41 -3.42 6.34
N ASP A 62 -18.28 -4.10 6.51
CA ASP A 62 -17.41 -3.93 7.68
C ASP A 62 -16.76 -2.53 7.74
N LEU A 63 -16.74 -1.81 6.63
CA LEU A 63 -16.16 -0.48 6.50
C LEU A 63 -17.22 0.64 6.48
N GLU A 64 -18.51 0.30 6.51
CA GLU A 64 -19.60 1.27 6.48
C GLU A 64 -19.50 2.26 7.66
N GLY A 65 -19.69 3.55 7.37
CA GLY A 65 -19.60 4.62 8.36
C GLY A 65 -18.17 5.05 8.74
N ASN A 66 -17.13 4.46 8.12
CA ASN A 66 -15.74 4.87 8.29
C ASN A 66 -15.23 5.67 7.08
N ASP A 67 -14.24 6.52 7.30
CA ASP A 67 -13.51 7.18 6.23
C ASP A 67 -12.61 6.17 5.50
N VAL A 68 -12.85 5.95 4.21
CA VAL A 68 -12.11 4.99 3.38
C VAL A 68 -11.43 5.68 2.20
N ILE A 69 -10.18 5.32 1.93
CA ILE A 69 -9.44 5.77 0.75
C ILE A 69 -9.39 4.62 -0.26
N LEU A 70 -9.94 4.86 -1.46
CA LEU A 70 -9.84 3.94 -2.59
C LEU A 70 -8.73 4.41 -3.54
N TRP A 71 -7.73 3.54 -3.76
CA TRP A 71 -6.63 3.80 -4.68
C TRP A 71 -6.83 2.96 -5.95
N PHE A 72 -7.20 3.61 -7.04
CA PHE A 72 -7.29 2.97 -8.35
C PHE A 72 -5.96 3.09 -9.08
N TRP A 73 -5.40 1.96 -9.51
CA TRP A 73 -4.15 1.89 -10.26
C TRP A 73 -4.23 0.80 -11.32
N ALA A 74 -3.30 0.83 -12.27
CA ALA A 74 -3.17 -0.19 -13.29
C ALA A 74 -1.68 -0.55 -13.50
N PRO A 75 -1.38 -1.81 -13.88
CA PRO A 75 -0.02 -2.34 -13.88
C PRO A 75 0.78 -2.10 -15.18
N TRP A 76 0.20 -1.40 -16.16
CA TRP A 76 0.76 -1.21 -17.50
C TRP A 76 1.79 -0.07 -17.59
#